data_AF-A0A9W3SIG7-F1
#
_entry.id   AF-A0A9W3SIG7-F1
#
_cell.length_a   1.000
_cell.length_b   1.000
_cell.length_c   1.000
_cell.angle_alpha   90.00
_cell.angle_beta   90.00
_cell.angle_gamma   90.00
#
_symmetry.space_group_name_H-M   'P 1'
#
loop_
_entity.id
_entity.type
_entity.pdbx_description
1 polymer ?
#
loop_
_entity_poly.entity_id
_entity_poly.type
_entity_poly.pdbx_seq_one_letter_code
_entity_poly.pdbx_strand_id
1 'polypeptide(L)' 'MLKKQEILAVYQKGPQAICDFVHQLESQIQNLKERIEELENRSKKTLQMVFVSLLQKVCENHPSVKPVASWATKDIHFI' A
#
# COMPACT_ATOMS: atom_id res chain seq x y z
N MET A 1 -4.30 -20.18 2.89
CA MET A 1 -3.33 -20.90 3.74
C MET A 1 -2.96 -22.18 3.02
N LEU A 2 -1.67 -22.43 2.77
CA LEU A 2 -1.21 -23.65 2.09
C LEU A 2 -1.60 -24.89 2.90
N LYS A 3 -2.25 -25.85 2.26
CA LYS A 3 -2.70 -27.07 2.94
C LYS A 3 -1.58 -28.11 2.93
N LYS A 4 -1.50 -28.88 4.02
CA LYS A 4 -0.57 -30.02 4.16
C LYS A 4 -0.62 -30.97 2.95
N GLN A 5 -1.81 -31.20 2.39
CA GLN A 5 -2.01 -32.07 1.23
C GLN A 5 -1.36 -31.51 -0.05
N GLU A 6 -1.38 -30.19 -0.25
CA GLU A 6 -0.75 -29.55 -1.41
C GLU A 6 0.77 -29.64 -1.33
N ILE A 7 1.33 -29.43 -0.12
CA ILE A 7 2.77 -29.56 0.13
C ILE A 7 3.23 -31.02 -0.11
N LEU A 8 2.48 -31.99 0.41
CA LEU A 8 2.77 -33.41 0.19
C LEU A 8 2.70 -33.80 -1.29
N ALA A 9 1.73 -33.26 -2.03
CA ALA A 9 1.57 -33.53 -3.46
C ALA A 9 2.76 -32.98 -4.29
N VAL A 10 3.32 -31.83 -3.91
CA VAL A 10 4.53 -31.29 -4.54
C VAL A 10 5.74 -32.14 -4.20
N TYR A 11 5.89 -32.52 -2.93
CA TYR A 11 7.01 -33.34 -2.46
C TYR A 11 7.08 -34.69 -3.19
N GLN A 12 5.93 -35.34 -3.38
CA GLN A 12 5.84 -36.62 -4.10
C GLN A 12 6.23 -36.54 -5.58
N LYS A 13 6.17 -35.35 -6.20
CA LYS A 13 6.58 -35.12 -7.59
C LYS A 13 8.10 -34.95 -7.76
N GLY A 14 8.85 -34.92 -6.65
CA GLY A 14 10.30 -34.90 -6.65
C GLY A 14 10.92 -33.50 -6.60
N PRO A 15 12.26 -33.41 -6.60
CA PRO A 15 13.01 -32.19 -6.27
C PRO A 15 12.71 -31.00 -7.19
N GLN A 16 12.56 -31.23 -8.50
CA GLN A 16 12.29 -30.16 -9.45
C GLN A 16 10.93 -29.48 -9.18
N ALA A 17 9.90 -30.27 -8.87
CA ALA A 17 8.59 -29.72 -8.53
C ALA A 17 8.63 -28.88 -7.25
N ILE A 18 9.48 -29.22 -6.29
CA ILE A 18 9.71 -28.42 -5.09
C ILE A 18 10.37 -27.09 -5.46
N CYS A 19 11.40 -27.11 -6.31
CA CYS A 19 12.06 -25.89 -6.79
C CYS A 19 11.07 -24.97 -7.51
N ASP A 20 10.31 -25.50 -8.46
CA ASP A 20 9.33 -24.72 -9.24
C ASP A 20 8.26 -24.10 -8.32
N PHE A 21 7.80 -24.88 -7.34
CA PHE A 21 6.83 -24.44 -6.36
C PHE A 21 7.37 -23.31 -5.46
N VAL A 22 8.62 -23.39 -5.01
CA VAL A 22 9.26 -22.32 -4.23
C VAL A 22 9.36 -21.04 -5.06
N HIS A 23 9.85 -21.12 -6.30
CA HIS A 23 9.93 -19.94 -7.19
C HIS A 23 8.56 -19.30 -7.43
N GLN A 24 7.52 -20.12 -7.59
CA GLN A 24 6.15 -19.62 -7.73
C GLN A 24 5.69 -18.86 -6.47
N LEU A 25 5.99 -19.38 -5.28
CA LEU A 25 5.65 -18.70 -4.02
C LEU A 25 6.42 -17.39 -3.85
N GLU A 26 7.70 -17.36 -4.19
CA GLU A 26 8.51 -16.15 -4.16
C GLU A 26 7.94 -15.07 -5.08
N SER A 27 7.55 -15.44 -6.29
CA SER A 27 6.90 -14.53 -7.25
C SER A 27 5.57 -13.99 -6.71
N GLN A 28 4.74 -14.85 -6.09
CA GLN A 28 3.49 -14.42 -5.47
C GLN A 28 3.73 -13.45 -4.30
N ILE A 29 4.71 -13.74 -3.43
CA ILE A 29 5.07 -12.87 -2.31
C ILE A 29 5.54 -11.51 -2.85
N GLN A 30 6.36 -11.50 -3.89
CA GLN A 30 6.86 -10.25 -4.48
C GLN A 30 5.72 -9.41 -5.07
N ASN A 31 4.81 -10.02 -5.82
CA ASN A 31 3.63 -9.32 -6.34
C ASN A 31 2.74 -8.76 -5.22
N LEU A 32 2.57 -9.51 -4.12
CA LEU A 32 1.80 -9.04 -2.97
C LEU A 32 2.46 -7.84 -2.29
N LYS A 33 3.80 -7.83 -2.17
CA LYS A 33 4.53 -6.68 -1.62
C LYS A 33 4.32 -5.43 -2.46
N GLU A 34 4.46 -5.54 -3.79
CA GLU A 34 4.23 -4.42 -4.71
C GLU A 34 2.80 -3.88 -4.60
N ARG A 35 1.81 -4.77 -4.54
CA ARG A 35 0.41 -4.37 -4.37
C ARG A 35 0.15 -3.68 -3.03
N ILE A 36 0.80 -4.11 -1.95
CA ILE A 36 0.68 -3.45 -0.64
C ILE A 36 1.27 -2.04 -0.73
N GLU A 37 2.46 -1.88 -1.32
CA GLU A 37 3.10 -0.59 -1.49
C GLU A 37 2.25 0.38 -2.34
N GLU A 38 1.65 -0.10 -3.43
CA GLU A 38 0.71 0.69 -4.23
C GLU A 38 -0.53 1.11 -3.43
N LEU A 39 -1.09 0.20 -2.63
CA LEU A 39 -2.24 0.48 -1.79
C LEU A 39 -1.91 1.50 -0.70
N GLU A 40 -0.76 1.39 -0.06
CA GLU A 40 -0.27 2.35 0.94
C GLU A 40 -0.07 3.73 0.32
N ASN A 41 0.57 3.80 -0.85
CA ASN A 41 0.76 5.06 -1.59
C ASN A 41 -0.58 5.70 -1.99
N ARG A 42 -1.52 4.90 -2.51
CA ARG A 42 -2.88 5.37 -2.85
C ARG A 42 -3.64 5.86 -1.61
N SER A 43 -3.56 5.11 -0.51
CA SER A 43 -4.19 5.48 0.76
C SER A 43 -3.62 6.80 1.29
N LYS A 44 -2.30 6.93 1.32
CA LYS A 44 -1.61 8.16 1.75
C LYS A 44 -2.02 9.37 0.89
N LYS A 45 -2.05 9.23 -0.44
CA LYS A 45 -2.49 10.29 -1.35
C LYS A 45 -3.95 10.68 -1.10
N THR A 46 -4.82 9.70 -0.88
CA THR A 46 -6.24 9.94 -0.57
C THR A 46 -6.41 10.70 0.73
N LEU A 47 -5.73 10.26 1.80
CA LEU A 47 -5.76 10.94 3.09
C LEU A 47 -5.23 12.37 3.00
N GLN A 48 -4.14 12.59 2.26
CA GLN A 48 -3.62 13.93 2.00
C GLN A 48 -4.66 14.82 1.29
N MET A 49 -5.34 14.33 0.26
CA MET A 49 -6.38 15.09 -0.43
C MET A 49 -7.57 15.43 0.48
N VAL A 50 -8.03 14.48 1.30
CA VAL A 50 -9.10 14.72 2.28
C VAL A 50 -8.67 15.76 3.29
N PHE A 51 -7.45 15.66 3.81
CA PHE A 51 -6.92 16.62 4.77
C PHE A 51 -6.84 18.04 4.20
N VAL A 52 -6.31 18.20 2.98
CA VAL A 52 -6.26 19.51 2.29
C VAL A 52 -7.67 20.06 2.08
N SER A 53 -8.62 19.23 1.64
CA SER A 53 -10.01 19.67 1.39
C SER A 53 -10.69 20.14 2.68
N LEU A 54 -10.48 19.44 3.79
CA LEU A 54 -10.99 19.84 5.09
C LEU A 54 -10.36 21.15 5.57
N LEU A 55 -9.04 21.31 5.43
CA LEU A 55 -8.35 22.56 5.79
C LEU A 55 -8.85 23.75 4.97
N GLN A 56 -9.10 23.57 3.67
CA GLN A 56 -9.69 24.61 2.83
C GLN A 56 -11.06 25.04 3.37
N LYS A 57 -11.94 24.08 3.68
CA LYS A 57 -13.26 24.35 4.23
C LYS A 57 -13.21 25.03 5.60
N VAL A 58 -12.23 24.68 6.45
CA VAL A 58 -12.02 25.38 7.73
C VAL A 58 -11.55 26.81 7.50
N CYS A 59 -10.64 27.04 6.54
CA CYS A 59 -10.15 28.39 6.20
C CYS A 59 -11.23 29.30 5.61
N GLU A 60 -12.21 28.75 4.89
CA GLU A 60 -13.38 29.49 4.40
C GLU A 60 -14.24 30.03 5.56
N ASN A 61 -14.45 29.21 6.60
CA ASN A 61 -15.25 29.58 7.76
C ASN A 61 -14.47 30.42 8.79
N HIS A 62 -13.15 30.23 8.86
CA HIS A 62 -12.27 30.91 9.82
C HIS A 62 -10.98 31.39 9.12
N PRO A 63 -11.01 32.55 8.43
CA PRO A 63 -9.86 33.04 7.69
C PRO A 63 -8.59 33.24 8.53
N SER A 64 -8.72 33.43 9.84
CA SER A 64 -7.60 33.55 10.79
C SER A 64 -6.70 32.32 10.86
N VAL A 65 -7.19 31.14 10.47
CA VAL A 65 -6.40 29.89 10.46
C VAL A 65 -5.59 29.68 9.17
N LYS A 66 -5.76 30.54 8.15
CA LYS A 66 -5.04 30.45 6.87
C LYS A 66 -3.51 30.37 7.01
N PRO A 67 -2.85 31.17 7.86
CA PRO A 67 -1.40 31.09 8.03
C PRO A 67 -0.95 29.72 8.55
N VAL A 68 -1.72 29.13 9.49
CA VAL A 68 -1.44 27.81 10.07
C VAL A 68 -1.67 26.71 9.05
N ALA A 69 -2.78 26.76 8.30
CA ALA A 69 -3.07 25.81 7.24
C ALA A 69 -2.01 25.86 6.12
N SER A 70 -1.58 27.06 5.71
CA SER A 70 -0.52 27.26 4.71
C SER A 70 0.82 26.69 5.16
N TRP A 71 1.14 26.73 6.46
CA TRP A 71 2.34 26.11 7.01
C TRP A 71 2.20 24.57 7.01
N ALA A 72 1.05 24.06 7.44
CA ALA A 72 0.78 22.62 7.54
C ALA A 72 0.75 21.90 6.18
N THR A 73 0.40 22.58 5.09
CA THR A 73 0.40 22.00 3.74
C THR A 73 1.68 22.25 2.96
N LYS A 74 2.65 23.00 3.51
CA LYS A 74 3.88 23.44 2.80
C LYS A 74 4.74 22.28 2.30
N ASP A 75 4.77 21.18 3.06
CA ASP A 75 5.57 19.98 2.75
C ASP A 75 4.76 18.87 2.06
N ILE A 76 3.47 19.11 1.75
CA ILE A 76 2.64 18.17 0.99
C ILE A 76 2.92 18.40 -0.50
N HIS A 77 3.96 17.77 -1.03
CA HIS A 77 4.21 17.72 -2.47
C HIS A 77 3.14 16.86 -3.16
N PHE A 78 2.33 17.50 -4.01
CA PHE A 78 1.49 16.81 -4.98
C PHE A 78 2.41 16.20 -6.05
N ILE A 79 2.65 14.89 -5.95
CA ILE A 79 3.09 14.06 -7.09
C ILE A 79 1.85 13.71 -7.92
#